data_AF-A0A117PWZ7-F1
#
_entry.id   AF-A0A117PWZ7-F1
#
_cell.length_a   1.000
_cell.length_b   1.000
_cell.length_c   1.000
_cell.angle_alpha   90.00
_cell.angle_beta   90.00
_cell.angle_gamma   90.00
#
_symmetry.space_group_name_H-M   'P 1'
#
loop_
_entity.id
_entity.type
_entity.pdbx_description
1 polymer ?
#
loop_
_entity_poly.entity_id
_entity_poly.type
_entity_poly.pdbx_seq_one_letter_code
_entity_poly.pdbx_strand_id
1 'polypeptide(L)'
;MLGEASMELTAGPRAVAHLAVPRELLPAGPKEFLVADADGLRALHFPAPDREIPYPSPEFYVEVAPGAVTVTARTLLRDLLLQADRPDPAACADRGLVTLLPGERVTIGVRGRQTPDPAAARAALSCMEPAG
;
A
#
# COMPACT_ATOMS: atom_id res chain seq x y z
N MET A 1 4.86 -16.59 -10.85
CA MET A 1 4.04 -17.47 -10.01
C MET A 1 4.18 -16.95 -8.59
N LEU A 2 3.08 -16.81 -7.84
CA LEU A 2 3.15 -16.47 -6.42
C LEU A 2 3.34 -17.76 -5.63
N GLY A 3 4.25 -17.75 -4.67
CA GLY A 3 4.37 -18.80 -3.65
C GLY A 3 3.59 -18.39 -2.40
N GLU A 4 2.94 -19.35 -1.75
CA GLU A 4 2.19 -19.13 -0.51
C GLU A 4 2.46 -20.29 0.46
N ALA A 5 2.49 -19.99 1.76
CA ALA A 5 2.46 -20.98 2.81
C ALA A 5 1.65 -20.45 4.00
N SER A 6 0.89 -21.32 4.65
CA SER A 6 0.20 -21.02 5.91
C SER A 6 0.96 -21.66 7.07
N MET A 7 1.09 -20.93 8.18
CA MET A 7 1.81 -21.37 9.36
C MET A 7 0.97 -21.08 10.61
N GLU A 8 0.93 -22.03 11.53
CA GLU A 8 0.33 -21.82 12.85
C GLU A 8 1.23 -20.90 13.69
N LEU A 9 0.64 -19.85 14.28
CA LEU A 9 1.33 -18.87 15.10
C LEU A 9 0.59 -18.71 16.43
N THR A 10 1.33 -18.69 17.53
CA THR A 10 0.80 -18.30 18.84
C THR A 10 1.84 -17.50 19.58
N ALA A 11 1.46 -16.30 20.04
CA ALA A 11 2.28 -15.46 20.90
C ALA A 11 1.56 -15.24 22.23
N GLY A 12 2.29 -15.37 23.34
CA GLY A 12 1.75 -15.01 24.65
C GLY A 12 1.57 -13.49 24.82
N PRO A 13 0.84 -13.03 25.84
CA PRO A 13 0.70 -11.61 26.14
C PRO A 13 2.08 -10.95 26.32
N ARG A 14 2.33 -9.85 25.61
CA ARG A 14 3.62 -9.13 25.63
C ARG A 14 4.83 -10.00 25.23
N ALA A 15 4.64 -11.02 24.41
CA ALA A 15 5.70 -11.88 23.87
C ALA A 15 5.80 -11.76 22.34
N VAL A 16 6.93 -12.19 21.80
CA VAL A 16 7.18 -12.31 20.36
C VAL A 16 7.34 -13.78 20.02
N ALA A 17 6.60 -14.25 19.02
CA ALA A 17 6.80 -15.57 18.42
C ALA A 17 7.60 -15.42 17.13
N HIS A 18 8.58 -16.30 16.94
CA HIS A 18 9.42 -16.32 15.76
C HIS A 18 9.10 -17.56 14.93
N LEU A 19 8.73 -17.34 13.67
CA LEU A 19 8.56 -18.39 12.68
C LEU A 19 9.58 -18.16 11.57
N ALA A 20 10.24 -19.24 11.14
CA ALA A 20 11.13 -19.18 9.99
C ALA A 20 10.30 -19.13 8.71
N VAL A 21 10.57 -18.14 7.84
CA VAL A 21 9.97 -18.10 6.51
C VAL A 21 10.42 -19.35 5.73
N PRO A 22 9.49 -20.14 5.14
CA PRO A 22 9.84 -21.29 4.30
C PRO A 22 10.83 -20.91 3.20
N ARG A 23 11.81 -21.77 2.95
CA ARG A 23 12.94 -21.47 2.05
C ARG A 23 12.49 -21.16 0.63
N GLU A 24 11.44 -21.83 0.18
CA GLU A 24 10.79 -21.67 -1.11
C GLU A 24 10.09 -20.31 -1.29
N LEU A 25 9.83 -19.58 -0.21
CA LEU A 25 9.24 -18.25 -0.25
C LEU A 25 10.28 -17.13 -0.16
N LEU A 26 11.54 -17.44 0.12
CA LEU A 26 12.57 -16.40 0.24
C LEU A 26 12.73 -15.65 -1.09
N PRO A 27 12.61 -14.30 -1.09
CA PRO A 27 12.78 -13.51 -2.30
C PRO A 27 14.13 -13.78 -2.98
N ALA A 28 14.10 -14.09 -4.27
CA ALA A 28 15.31 -14.32 -5.06
C ALA A 28 16.05 -13.01 -5.43
N GLY A 29 15.42 -11.85 -5.24
CA GLY A 29 15.98 -10.54 -5.53
C GLY A 29 14.99 -9.40 -5.29
N PRO A 30 15.35 -8.15 -5.65
CA PRO A 30 14.59 -6.94 -5.30
C PRO A 30 13.22 -6.82 -5.98
N LYS A 31 12.91 -7.67 -6.96
CA LYS A 31 11.60 -7.75 -7.63
C LYS A 31 10.56 -8.52 -6.83
N GLU A 32 11.00 -9.30 -5.85
CA GLU A 32 10.16 -10.14 -5.03
C GLU A 32 10.11 -9.57 -3.61
N PHE A 33 8.99 -9.76 -2.94
CA PHE A 33 8.78 -9.32 -1.58
C PHE A 33 7.79 -10.26 -0.90
N LEU A 34 7.81 -10.29 0.42
CA LEU A 34 6.91 -11.11 1.21
C LEU A 34 5.70 -10.30 1.64
N VAL A 35 4.56 -10.97 1.63
CA VAL A 35 3.33 -10.52 2.29
C VAL A 35 3.03 -11.52 3.40
N ALA A 36 2.81 -11.02 4.60
CA ALA A 36 2.35 -11.82 5.73
C ALA A 36 1.02 -11.25 6.22
N ASP A 37 -0.03 -12.06 6.13
CA ASP A 37 -1.37 -11.73 6.62
C ASP A 37 -1.70 -12.57 7.86
N ALA A 38 -2.22 -11.94 8.92
CA ALA A 38 -2.66 -12.62 10.14
C ALA A 38 -3.71 -11.78 10.87
N ASP A 39 -4.86 -12.35 11.21
CA ASP A 39 -5.94 -11.69 11.96
C ASP A 39 -6.35 -10.30 11.41
N GLY A 40 -6.41 -10.17 10.07
CA GLY A 40 -6.74 -8.91 9.39
C GLY A 40 -5.62 -7.85 9.43
N LEU A 41 -4.46 -8.19 9.99
CA LEU A 41 -3.23 -7.41 9.90
C LEU A 41 -2.40 -7.89 8.71
N ARG A 42 -1.65 -6.95 8.14
CA ARG A 42 -0.70 -7.22 7.07
C ARG A 42 0.66 -6.63 7.40
N ALA A 43 1.71 -7.40 7.11
CA ALA A 43 3.09 -6.92 7.04
C ALA A 43 3.69 -7.21 5.66
N LEU A 44 4.61 -6.34 5.25
CA LEU A 44 5.36 -6.47 4.00
C LEU A 44 6.84 -6.47 4.29
N HIS A 45 7.60 -7.32 3.60
CA HIS A 45 9.05 -7.32 3.66
C HIS A 45 9.66 -7.30 2.27
N PHE A 46 10.38 -6.22 1.96
CA PHE A 46 11.16 -6.08 0.75
C PHE A 46 12.64 -6.40 1.06
N PRO A 47 13.33 -7.19 0.22
CA PRO A 47 14.69 -7.69 0.49
C PRO A 47 15.78 -6.66 0.17
N ALA A 48 15.41 -5.45 -0.27
CA ALA A 48 16.35 -4.41 -0.67
C ALA A 48 15.84 -3.01 -0.25
N PRO A 49 16.74 -2.01 -0.10
CA PRO A 49 16.35 -0.62 0.11
C PRO A 49 15.50 -0.09 -1.04
N ASP A 50 14.59 0.82 -0.74
CA ASP A 50 13.58 1.33 -1.68
C ASP A 50 14.14 1.80 -3.03
N ARG A 51 15.28 2.48 -3.03
CA ARG A 51 15.94 2.97 -4.26
C ARG A 51 16.47 1.86 -5.18
N GLU A 52 16.60 0.65 -4.66
CA GLU A 52 17.09 -0.54 -5.39
C GLU A 52 15.93 -1.43 -5.85
N ILE A 53 14.70 -1.14 -5.40
CA ILE A 53 13.51 -1.87 -5.81
C ILE A 53 13.08 -1.36 -7.18
N PRO A 54 13.00 -2.23 -8.20
CA PRO A 54 12.53 -1.85 -9.52
C PRO A 54 10.99 -1.80 -9.53
N TYR A 55 10.40 -0.80 -8.87
CA TYR A 55 8.94 -0.63 -8.85
C TYR A 55 8.38 -0.55 -10.27
N PRO A 56 7.18 -1.11 -10.52
CA PRO A 56 6.48 -0.85 -11.76
C PRO A 56 6.03 0.61 -11.81
N SER A 57 5.87 1.16 -13.02
CA SER A 57 5.12 2.41 -13.19
C SER A 57 3.72 2.24 -12.59
N PRO A 58 3.22 3.16 -11.77
CA PRO A 58 1.96 2.96 -11.08
C PRO A 58 0.77 3.13 -12.02
N GLU A 59 -0.06 2.10 -12.05
CA GLU A 59 -1.33 2.10 -12.75
C GLU A 59 -2.45 1.89 -11.74
N PHE A 60 -3.45 2.78 -11.75
CA PHE A 60 -4.56 2.74 -10.81
C PHE A 60 -5.76 3.56 -11.29
N TYR A 61 -6.94 3.22 -10.78
CA TYR A 61 -8.17 3.96 -10.96
C TYR A 61 -8.49 4.80 -9.72
N VAL A 62 -9.12 5.95 -9.93
CA VAL A 62 -9.54 6.88 -8.87
C VAL A 62 -11.03 7.15 -9.03
N GLU A 63 -11.78 6.94 -7.96
CA GLU A 63 -13.18 7.31 -7.84
C GLU A 63 -13.32 8.31 -6.69
N VAL A 64 -14.10 9.37 -6.89
CA VAL A 64 -14.31 10.40 -5.87
C VAL A 64 -15.78 10.48 -5.52
N ALA A 65 -16.05 10.47 -4.22
CA ALA A 65 -17.36 10.72 -3.63
C ALA A 65 -17.24 11.83 -2.57
N PRO A 66 -18.35 12.44 -2.13
CA PRO A 66 -18.31 13.41 -1.04
C PRO A 66 -17.61 12.86 0.20
N GLY A 67 -16.48 13.48 0.56
CA GLY A 67 -15.68 13.09 1.72
C GLY A 67 -14.88 11.78 1.58
N ALA A 68 -14.72 11.24 0.36
CA ALA A 68 -13.98 9.99 0.15
C ALA A 68 -13.30 9.91 -1.23
N VAL A 69 -12.10 9.33 -1.26
CA VAL A 69 -11.38 8.99 -2.49
C VAL A 69 -11.07 7.49 -2.47
N THR A 70 -11.56 6.76 -3.45
CA THR A 70 -11.28 5.32 -3.60
C THR A 70 -10.23 5.13 -4.67
N VAL A 71 -9.18 4.39 -4.34
CA VAL A 71 -8.09 4.02 -5.25
C VAL A 71 -8.11 2.51 -5.46
N THR A 72 -8.11 2.06 -6.71
CA THR A 72 -7.99 0.63 -7.08
C THR A 72 -6.69 0.41 -7.84
N ALA A 73 -5.83 -0.44 -7.31
CA ALA A 73 -4.49 -0.71 -7.82
C ALA A 73 -4.51 -1.69 -9.01
N ARG A 74 -3.77 -1.39 -10.07
CA ARG A 74 -3.49 -2.28 -11.21
C ARG A 74 -2.07 -2.83 -11.17
N THR A 75 -1.16 -2.08 -10.59
CA THR A 75 0.21 -2.49 -10.22
C THR A 75 0.36 -2.42 -8.70
N LEU A 76 1.53 -2.81 -8.18
CA LEU A 76 1.89 -2.50 -6.80
C LEU A 76 1.88 -0.98 -6.59
N LEU A 77 1.11 -0.49 -5.62
CA LEU A 77 1.19 0.89 -5.14
C LEU A 77 1.74 0.85 -3.72
N ARG A 78 3.07 1.01 -3.58
CA ARG A 78 3.71 1.00 -2.27
C ARG A 78 3.65 2.38 -1.63
N ASP A 79 3.27 2.41 -0.36
CA ASP A 79 3.21 3.63 0.45
C ASP A 79 2.33 4.74 -0.19
N LEU A 80 1.18 4.33 -0.75
CA LEU A 80 0.20 5.22 -1.36
C LEU A 80 -0.28 6.27 -0.36
N LEU A 81 -0.17 7.53 -0.77
CA LEU A 81 -0.54 8.69 0.02
C LEU A 81 -1.42 9.62 -0.82
N LEU A 82 -2.50 10.10 -0.22
CA LEU A 82 -3.29 11.22 -0.75
C LEU A 82 -2.85 12.51 -0.03
N GLN A 83 -2.26 13.44 -0.78
CA GLN A 83 -1.92 14.78 -0.31
C GLN A 83 -3.16 15.68 -0.36
N ALA A 84 -4.10 15.45 0.57
CA ALA A 84 -5.41 16.11 0.57
C ALA A 84 -5.34 17.65 0.65
N ASP A 85 -4.27 18.18 1.23
CA ASP A 85 -4.00 19.61 1.42
C ASP A 85 -3.63 20.35 0.11
N ARG A 86 -3.23 19.60 -0.92
CA ARG A 86 -2.80 20.15 -2.22
C ARG A 86 -3.93 20.89 -2.97
N PRO A 87 -5.16 20.34 -3.06
CA PRO A 87 -6.32 21.07 -3.60
C PRO A 87 -7.02 22.00 -2.60
N ASP A 88 -7.02 21.69 -1.30
CA ASP A 88 -7.62 22.49 -0.23
C ASP A 88 -6.69 22.48 0.99
N PRO A 89 -6.00 23.58 1.32
CA PRO A 89 -5.03 23.62 2.43
C PRO A 89 -5.60 23.25 3.81
N ALA A 90 -6.92 23.25 3.99
CA ALA A 90 -7.57 22.83 5.24
C ALA A 90 -8.01 21.36 5.23
N ALA A 91 -7.85 20.66 4.11
CA ALA A 91 -8.29 19.28 3.98
C ALA A 91 -7.30 18.29 4.60
N CYS A 92 -7.84 17.20 5.16
CA CYS A 92 -7.06 16.11 5.73
C CYS A 92 -7.61 14.74 5.31
N ALA A 93 -6.69 13.81 5.07
CA ALA A 93 -7.00 12.41 4.86
C ALA A 93 -7.04 11.66 6.20
N ASP A 94 -7.89 10.63 6.31
CA ASP A 94 -7.99 9.79 7.51
C ASP A 94 -6.88 8.73 7.61
N ARG A 95 -6.19 8.47 6.50
CA ARG A 95 -5.11 7.48 6.37
C ARG A 95 -4.15 7.86 5.24
N GLY A 96 -2.98 7.24 5.27
CA GLY A 96 -1.97 7.37 4.23
C GLY A 96 -0.90 6.29 4.39
N LEU A 97 0.06 6.27 3.46
CA LEU A 97 1.13 5.26 3.41
C LEU A 97 0.58 3.83 3.38
N VAL A 98 -0.47 3.62 2.57
CA VAL A 98 -1.11 2.32 2.41
C VAL A 98 -0.46 1.61 1.24
N THR A 99 -0.06 0.36 1.41
CA THR A 99 0.40 -0.45 0.27
C THR A 99 -0.74 -1.29 -0.29
N LEU A 100 -0.94 -1.21 -1.61
CA LEU A 100 -1.94 -1.99 -2.34
C LEU A 100 -1.27 -2.94 -3.33
N LEU A 101 -1.65 -4.21 -3.29
CA LEU A 101 -1.30 -5.20 -4.30
C LEU A 101 -2.21 -5.03 -5.54
N PRO A 102 -1.80 -5.52 -6.72
CA PRO A 102 -2.66 -5.52 -7.90
C PRO A 102 -4.05 -6.13 -7.62
N GLY A 103 -5.11 -5.39 -7.95
CA GLY A 103 -6.49 -5.78 -7.70
C GLY A 103 -7.08 -5.30 -6.37
N GLU A 104 -6.23 -4.86 -5.43
CA GLU A 104 -6.70 -4.32 -4.15
C GLU A 104 -7.19 -2.88 -4.27
N ARG A 105 -7.97 -2.46 -3.28
CA ARG A 105 -8.52 -1.10 -3.20
C ARG A 105 -8.51 -0.56 -1.78
N VAL A 106 -8.46 0.76 -1.68
CA VAL A 106 -8.66 1.49 -0.42
C VAL A 106 -9.57 2.68 -0.65
N THR A 107 -10.44 2.94 0.32
CA THR A 107 -11.17 4.20 0.42
C THR A 107 -10.54 5.05 1.51
N ILE A 108 -10.06 6.22 1.11
CA ILE A 108 -9.45 7.23 1.97
C ILE A 108 -10.53 8.24 2.31
N GLY A 109 -10.83 8.41 3.60
CA GLY A 109 -11.74 9.45 4.07
C GLY A 109 -11.06 10.81 3.96
N VAL A 110 -11.77 11.80 3.42
CA VAL A 110 -11.27 13.17 3.25
C VAL A 110 -12.20 14.13 3.97
N ARG A 111 -11.67 14.92 4.89
CA ARG A 111 -12.39 16.04 5.50
C ARG A 111 -11.83 17.32 4.94
N GLY A 112 -12.66 18.15 4.32
CA GLY A 112 -12.28 19.41 3.69
C GLY A 112 -13.52 20.22 3.31
N ARG A 113 -13.33 21.41 2.76
CA ARG A 113 -14.46 22.30 2.38
C ARG A 113 -15.16 21.83 1.12
N GLN A 114 -14.40 21.21 0.21
CA GLN A 114 -14.88 20.79 -1.09
C GLN A 114 -14.39 19.38 -1.40
N THR A 115 -15.19 18.66 -2.17
CA THR A 115 -14.77 17.38 -2.75
C THR A 115 -13.91 17.69 -3.97
N PRO A 116 -12.67 17.18 -4.07
CA PRO A 116 -11.83 17.42 -5.24
C PRO A 116 -12.46 16.77 -6.47
N ASP A 117 -12.21 17.32 -7.66
CA ASP A 117 -12.51 16.58 -8.88
C ASP A 117 -11.58 15.36 -9.03
N PRO A 118 -11.95 14.33 -9.83
CA PRO A 118 -11.14 13.13 -9.98
C PRO A 118 -9.72 13.35 -10.51
N ALA A 119 -9.50 14.37 -11.36
CA ALA A 119 -8.18 14.63 -11.92
C ALA A 119 -7.25 15.28 -10.87
N ALA A 120 -7.79 16.22 -10.08
CA ALA A 120 -7.10 16.83 -8.95
C ALA A 120 -6.77 15.80 -7.87
N ALA A 121 -7.72 14.93 -7.53
CA ALA A 121 -7.49 13.82 -6.60
C ALA A 121 -6.39 12.88 -7.10
N ARG A 122 -6.41 12.55 -8.40
CA ARG A 122 -5.37 11.72 -9.02
C ARG A 122 -3.99 12.38 -8.98
N ALA A 123 -3.89 13.67 -9.26
CA ALA A 123 -2.63 14.42 -9.23
C ALA A 123 -2.07 14.62 -7.82
N ALA A 124 -2.92 14.49 -6.78
CA ALA A 124 -2.54 14.55 -5.38
C ALA A 124 -2.18 13.17 -4.77
N LEU A 125 -2.29 12.09 -5.54
CA LEU A 125 -1.83 10.77 -5.13
C LEU A 125 -0.36 10.58 -5.47
N SER A 126 0.38 9.99 -4.53
CA SER A 126 1.77 9.59 -4.71
C SER A 126 2.00 8.21 -4.10
N CYS A 127 2.88 7.42 -4.70
CA CYS A 127 3.40 6.18 -4.14
C CYS A 127 4.89 6.06 -4.49
N MET A 128 5.53 4.96 -4.10
CA MET A 128 6.85 4.64 -4.61
C MET A 128 6.77 4.31 -6.11
N GLU A 129 7.71 4.86 -6.88
CA GLU A 129 7.75 4.78 -8.34
C GLU A 129 9.20 4.49 -8.79
N PRO A 130 9.42 4.03 -10.04
CA PRO A 130 10.77 3.88 -10.58
C PRO A 130 11.59 5.17 -10.41
N ALA A 131 12.87 5.03 -10.04
CA ALA A 131 13.80 6.14 -10.18
C ALA A 131 13.93 6.50 -11.67
N GLY A 132 13.57 7.74 -12.01
CA GLY A 132 13.67 8.28 -13.37
C GLY A 132 15.11 8.51 -13.83
#